data_AF-A0A2W2BMT5-F1
#
_entry.id   AF-A0A2W2BMT5-F1
#
_cell.length_a   1.000
_cell.length_b   1.000
_cell.length_c   1.000
_cell.angle_alpha   90.00
_cell.angle_beta   90.00
_cell.angle_gamma   90.00
#
_symmetry.space_group_name_H-M   'P 1'
#
loop_
_entity.id
_entity.type
_entity.pdbx_description
1 polymer ?
#
loop_
_entity_poly.entity_id
_entity_poly.type
_entity_poly.pdbx_seq_one_letter_code
_entity_poly.pdbx_strand_id
1 'polypeptide(L)'
;QPTDPLLVFKMGTFQNNQRKSRLNGIELNAQHIFGNTGFGVSANFTKVRSNLSYDNNKVGAQTDVLVGLGNSGNLVGFYENDTYTARLAYNWRGQFLAANFGGTDGAQPLYVEPYGQFDLSLGYNFDKRLRLQFEAINLTDEYTRTHLRNENQIG
;
A
#
# COMPACT_ATOMS: atom_id res chain seq x y z
N GLN A 1 35.82 -39.68 31.93
CA GLN A 1 35.17 -38.36 32.12
C GLN A 1 34.20 -38.17 30.97
N PRO A 2 32.88 -38.01 31.17
CA PRO A 2 31.98 -37.63 30.09
C PRO A 2 31.70 -36.12 30.18
N THR A 3 32.28 -35.36 29.26
CA THR A 3 31.94 -33.94 29.02
C THR A 3 30.96 -33.86 27.86
N ASP A 4 29.67 -33.81 28.19
CA ASP A 4 28.62 -33.48 27.23
C ASP A 4 28.42 -31.95 27.26
N PRO A 5 28.56 -31.20 26.15
CA PRO A 5 28.31 -29.77 26.13
C PRO A 5 26.82 -29.47 26.35
N LEU A 6 26.54 -28.62 27.35
CA LEU A 6 25.21 -28.15 27.70
C LEU A 6 24.48 -27.60 26.45
N LEU A 7 23.34 -28.21 26.11
CA LEU A 7 22.34 -27.64 25.20
C LEU A 7 21.81 -26.32 25.80
N VAL A 8 22.37 -25.20 25.35
CA VAL A 8 21.86 -23.86 25.69
C VAL A 8 20.60 -23.61 24.84
N PHE A 9 19.43 -23.86 25.42
CA PHE A 9 18.18 -23.35 24.87
C PHE A 9 18.23 -21.81 24.95
N LYS A 10 18.37 -21.13 23.80
CA LYS A 10 18.12 -19.69 23.71
C LYS A 10 16.62 -19.45 23.88
N MET A 11 16.20 -19.28 25.13
CA MET A 11 14.84 -18.90 25.50
C MET A 11 14.62 -17.45 25.08
N GLY A 12 13.96 -17.23 23.95
CA GLY A 12 13.54 -15.91 23.50
C GLY A 12 12.47 -15.39 24.45
N THR A 13 12.86 -14.56 25.42
CA THR A 13 11.89 -13.78 26.17
C THR A 13 11.40 -12.65 25.25
N PHE A 14 10.10 -12.59 24.99
CA PHE A 14 9.51 -11.41 24.38
C PHE A 14 9.71 -10.26 25.38
N GLN A 15 10.70 -9.42 25.13
CA GLN A 15 10.82 -8.15 25.82
C GLN A 15 9.62 -7.31 25.38
N ASN A 16 8.62 -7.19 26.26
CA ASN A 16 7.59 -6.19 26.09
C ASN A 16 8.23 -4.83 26.41
N ASN A 17 9.01 -4.35 25.45
CA ASN A 17 9.79 -3.14 25.55
C ASN A 17 8.80 -2.01 25.84
N GLN A 18 9.00 -1.26 26.93
CA GLN A 18 8.22 -0.06 27.28
C GLN A 18 8.46 1.11 26.29
N ARG A 19 8.68 0.81 24.99
CA ARG A 19 9.01 1.75 23.95
C ARG A 19 7.73 2.26 23.30
N LYS A 20 7.54 3.58 23.34
CA LYS A 20 6.47 4.26 22.61
C LYS A 20 6.81 4.28 21.13
N SER A 21 6.23 3.35 20.37
CA SER A 21 6.22 3.39 18.91
C SER A 21 5.27 4.48 18.42
N ARG A 22 5.71 5.33 17.47
CA ARG A 22 4.90 6.45 16.96
C ARG A 22 4.71 6.32 15.46
N LEU A 23 3.46 6.11 15.06
CA LEU A 23 3.01 6.20 13.68
C LEU A 23 2.33 7.56 13.47
N ASN A 24 2.84 8.38 12.57
CA ASN A 24 2.27 9.69 12.26
C ASN A 24 1.97 9.78 10.76
N GLY A 25 0.91 10.48 10.39
CA GLY A 25 0.56 10.65 8.98
C GLY A 25 -0.29 11.89 8.76
N ILE A 26 -0.49 12.21 7.49
CA ILE A 26 -1.42 13.22 7.02
C ILE A 26 -2.34 12.56 6.00
N GLU A 27 -3.63 12.83 6.12
CA GLU A 27 -4.66 12.41 5.17
C GLU A 27 -5.32 13.66 4.59
N LEU A 28 -5.44 13.68 3.26
CA LEU A 28 -6.09 14.74 2.52
C LEU A 28 -7.18 14.13 1.66
N ASN A 29 -8.35 14.75 1.66
CA ASN A 29 -9.46 14.40 0.80
C ASN A 29 -10.06 15.69 0.23
N ALA A 30 -10.30 15.71 -1.07
CA ALA A 30 -10.91 16.84 -1.76
C ALA A 30 -11.85 16.33 -2.86
N GLN A 31 -12.96 17.03 -3.04
CA GLN A 31 -13.90 16.80 -4.14
C GLN A 31 -14.40 18.13 -4.67
N HIS A 32 -14.58 18.20 -5.98
CA HIS A 32 -15.17 19.35 -6.64
C HIS A 32 -16.11 18.90 -7.75
N ILE A 33 -17.31 19.46 -7.77
CA ILE A 33 -18.31 19.27 -8.83
C ILE A 33 -18.42 20.59 -9.58
N PHE A 34 -18.28 20.56 -10.90
CA PHE A 34 -18.23 21.74 -11.75
C PHE A 34 -19.64 22.24 -12.07
N GLY A 35 -20.31 22.82 -11.07
CA GLY A 35 -21.67 23.35 -11.18
C GLY A 35 -22.67 22.29 -11.69
N ASN A 36 -23.49 22.66 -12.67
CA ASN A 36 -24.51 21.78 -13.24
C ASN A 36 -24.03 21.01 -14.48
N THR A 37 -22.73 20.94 -14.72
CA THR A 37 -22.19 20.31 -15.95
C THR A 37 -22.22 18.78 -15.90
N GLY A 38 -22.43 18.19 -14.72
CA GLY A 38 -22.31 16.75 -14.48
C GLY A 38 -20.87 16.26 -14.28
N PHE A 39 -19.86 17.09 -14.58
CA PHE A 39 -18.46 16.76 -14.33
C PHE A 39 -18.08 16.98 -12.87
N GLY A 40 -17.21 16.10 -12.37
CA GLY A 40 -16.56 16.27 -11.08
C GLY A 40 -15.23 15.56 -11.00
N VAL A 41 -14.46 15.93 -9.98
CA VAL A 41 -13.19 15.32 -9.63
C VAL A 41 -13.16 15.06 -8.14
N SER A 42 -12.60 13.93 -7.72
CA SER A 42 -12.29 13.67 -6.31
C SER A 42 -10.88 13.12 -6.18
N ALA A 43 -10.20 13.47 -5.10
CA ALA A 43 -8.86 13.03 -4.80
C ALA A 43 -8.77 12.68 -3.32
N ASN A 44 -8.05 11.61 -3.02
CA ASN A 44 -7.62 11.27 -1.69
C ASN A 44 -6.12 10.94 -1.70
N PHE A 45 -5.43 11.32 -0.64
CA PHE A 45 -4.00 11.09 -0.49
C PHE A 45 -3.66 10.89 0.98
N THR A 46 -2.94 9.82 1.26
CA THR A 46 -2.47 9.46 2.59
C THR A 46 -0.95 9.37 2.57
N LYS A 47 -0.31 10.18 3.42
CA LYS A 47 1.13 10.13 3.65
C LYS A 47 1.40 9.61 5.04
N VAL A 48 2.18 8.54 5.13
CA VAL A 48 2.50 7.92 6.42
C VAL A 48 4.00 7.98 6.69
N ARG A 49 4.36 8.30 7.94
CA ARG A 49 5.73 8.31 8.44
C ARG A 49 5.77 7.53 9.77
N SER A 50 6.68 6.57 9.86
CA SER A 50 6.91 5.81 11.07
C SER A 50 8.39 5.83 11.43
N ASN A 51 8.69 5.84 12.73
CA ASN A 51 10.03 5.53 13.23
C ASN A 51 10.31 4.02 13.31
N LEU A 52 9.35 3.20 12.88
CA LEU A 52 9.42 1.73 12.77
C LEU A 52 9.61 1.26 11.32
N SER A 53 10.23 2.07 10.46
CA SER A 53 10.61 1.65 9.11
C SER A 53 11.89 0.80 9.17
N TYR A 54 12.05 -0.15 8.24
CA TYR A 54 13.26 -0.97 8.16
C TYR A 54 14.46 -0.10 7.73
N ASP A 55 15.58 -0.20 8.43
CA ASP A 55 16.82 0.50 8.07
C ASP A 55 17.74 -0.44 7.29
N ASN A 56 17.86 -0.25 5.98
CA ASN A 56 18.70 -1.10 5.11
C ASN A 56 20.19 -1.06 5.47
N ASN A 57 20.67 -0.04 6.20
CA ASN A 57 22.08 0.13 6.57
C ASN A 57 22.41 -0.44 7.97
N LYS A 58 21.39 -0.80 8.75
CA LYS A 58 21.57 -1.33 10.10
C LYS A 58 21.85 -2.84 10.06
N VAL A 59 23.02 -3.21 10.58
CA VAL A 59 23.44 -4.61 10.74
C VAL A 59 22.69 -5.24 11.91
N GLY A 60 22.28 -6.50 11.77
CA GLY A 60 21.57 -7.24 12.80
C GLY A 60 20.07 -7.34 12.58
N ALA A 61 19.44 -8.15 13.44
CA ALA A 61 18.01 -8.37 13.50
C ALA A 61 17.19 -7.08 13.73
N GLN A 62 16.20 -6.82 12.87
CA GLN A 62 15.25 -5.70 13.03
C GLN A 62 13.81 -6.21 13.16
N THR A 63 13.43 -6.49 14.41
CA THR A 63 12.10 -7.00 14.77
C THR A 63 11.06 -5.91 14.95
N ASP A 64 11.49 -4.69 15.29
CA ASP A 64 10.62 -3.55 15.62
C ASP A 64 10.23 -2.75 14.36
N VAL A 65 9.78 -3.44 13.32
CA VAL A 65 9.46 -2.84 12.01
C VAL A 65 8.01 -3.12 11.62
N LEU A 66 7.33 -2.10 11.11
CA LEU A 66 5.95 -2.22 10.64
C LEU A 66 5.90 -2.48 9.13
N VAL A 67 5.38 -3.65 8.75
CA VAL A 67 5.11 -4.02 7.35
C VAL A 67 3.83 -3.34 6.83
N GLY A 68 3.70 -3.22 5.52
CA GLY A 68 2.52 -2.65 4.86
C GLY A 68 2.42 -1.12 4.96
N LEU A 69 3.39 -0.46 5.59
CA LEU A 69 3.40 0.99 5.70
C LEU A 69 3.90 1.63 4.41
N GLY A 70 3.03 2.40 3.77
CA GLY A 70 3.32 3.11 2.53
C GLY A 70 2.32 4.21 2.27
N ASN A 71 2.70 5.18 1.44
CA ASN A 71 1.80 6.23 0.99
C ASN A 71 0.77 5.65 0.00
N SER A 72 -0.39 6.28 -0.09
CA SER A 72 -1.41 5.92 -1.08
C SER A 72 -2.12 7.15 -1.58
N GLY A 73 -2.70 7.04 -2.77
CA GLY A 73 -3.58 8.06 -3.30
C GLY A 73 -4.55 7.47 -4.30
N ASN A 74 -5.67 8.17 -4.48
CA ASN A 74 -6.61 7.89 -5.54
C ASN A 74 -7.16 9.20 -6.08
N LEU A 75 -7.16 9.33 -7.41
CA LEU A 75 -7.68 10.46 -8.15
C LEU A 75 -8.77 9.97 -9.10
N VAL A 76 -9.95 10.55 -9.04
CA VAL A 76 -11.11 10.13 -9.82
C VAL A 76 -11.65 11.33 -10.58
N GLY A 77 -11.70 11.23 -11.89
CA GLY A 77 -12.56 12.07 -12.72
C GLY A 77 -13.88 11.35 -12.98
N PHE A 78 -14.99 12.06 -12.91
CA PHE A 78 -16.30 11.49 -13.20
C PHE A 78 -17.21 12.46 -13.95
N TYR A 79 -18.17 11.89 -14.66
CA TYR A 79 -19.27 12.55 -15.32
C TYR A 79 -20.56 11.81 -14.98
N GLU A 80 -21.60 12.53 -14.58
CA GLU A 80 -22.90 11.96 -14.31
C GLU A 80 -24.01 12.89 -14.77
N ASN A 81 -24.97 12.33 -15.51
CA ASN A 81 -26.25 12.96 -15.82
C ASN A 81 -27.37 11.90 -15.77
N ASP A 82 -28.60 12.29 -16.13
CA ASP A 82 -29.77 11.41 -16.10
C ASP A 82 -29.64 10.15 -16.97
N THR A 83 -28.78 10.17 -17.99
CA THR A 83 -28.63 9.09 -18.98
C THR A 83 -27.30 8.36 -18.88
N TYR A 84 -26.21 9.06 -18.58
CA TYR A 84 -24.85 8.53 -18.65
C TYR A 84 -24.12 8.72 -17.33
N THR A 85 -23.34 7.71 -16.96
CA THR A 85 -22.33 7.81 -15.91
C THR A 85 -21.00 7.36 -16.48
N ALA A 86 -19.94 8.10 -16.23
CA ALA A 86 -18.58 7.71 -16.57
C ALA A 86 -17.66 8.07 -15.41
N ARG A 87 -16.73 7.17 -15.09
CA ARG A 87 -15.77 7.35 -14.02
C ARG A 87 -14.44 6.76 -14.45
N LEU A 88 -13.39 7.57 -14.35
CA LEU A 88 -12.00 7.13 -14.52
C LEU A 88 -11.26 7.37 -13.22
N ALA A 89 -10.76 6.32 -12.61
CA ALA A 89 -10.01 6.36 -11.36
C ALA A 89 -8.55 5.99 -11.62
N TYR A 90 -7.62 6.73 -11.02
CA TYR A 90 -6.22 6.39 -10.92
C TYR A 90 -5.91 6.08 -9.45
N ASN A 91 -5.60 4.83 -9.16
CA ASN A 91 -5.22 4.36 -7.84
C ASN A 91 -3.71 4.20 -7.78
N TRP A 92 -3.04 4.81 -6.80
CA TRP A 92 -1.60 4.76 -6.63
C TRP A 92 -1.23 4.23 -5.24
N ARG A 93 -0.23 3.36 -5.20
CA ARG A 93 0.38 2.85 -3.99
C ARG A 93 1.88 3.08 -4.05
N GLY A 94 2.41 3.79 -3.05
CA GLY A 94 3.86 3.94 -2.89
C GLY A 94 4.49 2.65 -2.38
N GLN A 95 5.83 2.60 -2.43
CA GLN A 95 6.60 1.47 -1.91
C GLN A 95 6.25 1.20 -0.44
N PHE A 96 6.21 -0.08 -0.09
CA PHE A 96 6.06 -0.53 1.28
C PHE A 96 6.85 -1.82 1.54
N LEU A 97 7.22 -2.02 2.79
CA LEU A 97 7.84 -3.28 3.22
C LEU A 97 6.78 -4.37 3.31
N ALA A 98 6.85 -5.39 2.47
CA ALA A 98 5.95 -6.53 2.48
C ALA A 98 6.31 -7.55 3.57
N ALA A 99 7.61 -7.80 3.75
CA ALA A 99 8.10 -8.73 4.78
C ALA A 99 9.49 -8.35 5.31
N ASN A 100 9.74 -8.63 6.59
CA ASN A 100 11.07 -8.56 7.21
C ASN A 100 11.55 -9.94 7.74
N PHE A 101 10.80 -11.00 7.45
CA PHE A 101 11.06 -12.39 7.87
C PHE A 101 11.44 -12.55 9.35
N GLY A 102 10.66 -11.89 10.22
CA GLY A 102 10.84 -11.97 11.68
C GLY A 102 12.09 -11.24 12.18
N GLY A 103 12.71 -10.41 11.34
CA GLY A 103 13.94 -9.70 11.69
C GLY A 103 15.10 -10.65 11.97
N THR A 104 15.13 -11.87 11.42
CA THR A 104 16.27 -12.79 11.63
C THR A 104 17.55 -12.18 11.08
N ASP A 105 18.68 -12.36 11.77
CA ASP A 105 19.96 -11.83 11.30
C ASP A 105 20.34 -12.44 9.94
N GLY A 106 20.65 -11.60 8.95
CA GLY A 106 20.86 -12.01 7.56
C GLY A 106 19.60 -12.12 6.68
N ALA A 107 18.39 -12.00 7.24
CA ALA A 107 17.16 -11.95 6.43
C ALA A 107 17.09 -10.66 5.62
N GLN A 108 16.79 -10.79 4.32
CA GLN A 108 16.62 -9.64 3.44
C GLN A 108 15.17 -9.13 3.52
N PRO A 109 14.94 -7.83 3.70
CA PRO A 109 13.58 -7.27 3.61
C PRO A 109 13.03 -7.50 2.20
N LEU A 110 11.72 -7.73 2.09
CA LEU A 110 11.00 -7.75 0.83
C LEU A 110 10.18 -6.46 0.73
N TYR A 111 10.44 -5.67 -0.30
CA TYR A 111 9.68 -4.47 -0.61
C TYR A 111 8.81 -4.72 -1.84
N VAL A 112 7.62 -4.13 -1.82
CA VAL A 112 6.79 -3.94 -3.02
C VAL A 112 7.09 -2.55 -3.57
N GLU A 113 7.43 -2.47 -4.85
CA GLU A 113 7.69 -1.21 -5.55
C GLU A 113 6.44 -0.36 -5.71
N PRO A 114 6.58 0.97 -5.93
CA PRO A 114 5.43 1.80 -6.24
C PRO A 114 4.73 1.33 -7.51
N TYR A 115 3.40 1.29 -7.48
CA TYR A 115 2.58 0.95 -8.64
C TYR A 115 1.34 1.84 -8.70
N GLY A 116 0.73 1.94 -9.87
CA GLY A 116 -0.57 2.57 -10.02
C GLY A 116 -1.42 1.85 -11.05
N GLN A 117 -2.73 2.08 -11.05
CA GLN A 117 -3.63 1.46 -12.01
C GLN A 117 -4.75 2.43 -12.38
N PHE A 118 -5.24 2.31 -13.61
CA PHE A 118 -6.44 2.99 -14.07
C PHE A 118 -7.63 2.05 -14.10
N ASP A 119 -8.74 2.48 -13.52
CA ASP A 119 -10.02 1.76 -13.53
C ASP A 119 -11.10 2.64 -14.18
N LEU A 120 -11.86 2.06 -15.10
CA LEU A 120 -12.93 2.72 -15.83
C LEU A 120 -14.28 2.08 -15.49
N SER A 121 -15.27 2.91 -15.21
CA SER A 121 -16.67 2.51 -15.09
C SER A 121 -17.52 3.39 -15.99
N LEU A 122 -18.35 2.76 -16.81
CA LEU A 122 -19.31 3.41 -17.69
C LEU A 122 -20.70 2.89 -17.35
N GLY A 123 -21.71 3.74 -17.45
CA GLY A 123 -23.10 3.35 -17.23
C GLY A 123 -24.04 4.11 -18.12
N TYR A 124 -25.14 3.45 -18.46
CA TYR A 124 -26.18 3.96 -19.32
C TYR A 124 -27.56 3.62 -18.75
N ASN A 125 -28.38 4.64 -18.53
CA ASN A 125 -29.77 4.51 -18.11
C ASN A 125 -30.65 4.43 -19.35
N PHE A 126 -31.24 3.26 -19.63
CA PHE A 126 -32.25 3.15 -20.67
C PHE A 126 -33.56 3.83 -20.27
N ASP A 127 -33.95 3.64 -19.01
CA ASP A 127 -35.09 4.31 -18.39
C ASP A 127 -34.87 4.40 -16.86
N LYS A 128 -35.90 4.84 -16.12
CA LYS A 128 -35.83 5.00 -14.66
C LYS A 128 -35.71 3.68 -13.87
N ARG A 129 -35.86 2.53 -14.53
CA ARG A 129 -35.91 1.18 -13.95
C ARG A 129 -34.81 0.26 -14.46
N LEU A 130 -34.17 0.61 -15.58
CA LEU A 130 -33.11 -0.18 -16.20
C LEU A 130 -31.85 0.65 -16.47
N ARG A 131 -30.75 0.21 -15.86
CA ARG A 131 -29.39 0.73 -16.07
C ARG A 131 -28.46 -0.42 -16.46
N LEU A 132 -27.64 -0.19 -17.48
CA LEU A 132 -26.47 -1.03 -17.77
C LEU A 132 -25.21 -0.38 -17.22
N GLN A 133 -24.28 -1.21 -16.79
CA GLN A 133 -22.95 -0.79 -16.35
C GLN A 133 -21.90 -1.68 -17.01
N PHE A 134 -20.77 -1.07 -17.31
CA PHE A 134 -19.57 -1.71 -17.82
C PHE A 134 -18.40 -1.26 -16.96
N GLU A 135 -17.60 -2.22 -16.50
CA GLU A 135 -16.43 -1.98 -15.66
C GLU A 135 -15.20 -2.61 -16.30
N ALA A 136 -14.10 -1.87 -16.30
CA ALA A 136 -12.80 -2.36 -16.71
C ALA A 136 -11.77 -1.93 -15.65
N ILE A 137 -11.12 -2.91 -15.04
CA ILE A 137 -10.15 -2.72 -13.96
C ILE A 137 -8.73 -2.96 -14.48
N ASN A 138 -7.76 -2.25 -13.90
CA ASN A 138 -6.35 -2.33 -14.26
C ASN A 138 -6.09 -2.20 -15.77
N LEU A 139 -6.57 -1.11 -16.38
CA LEU A 139 -6.44 -0.84 -17.81
C LEU A 139 -4.98 -0.76 -18.31
N THR A 140 -4.02 -0.46 -17.42
CA THR A 140 -2.59 -0.37 -17.76
C THR A 140 -1.84 -1.69 -17.62
N ASP A 141 -2.52 -2.77 -17.22
CA ASP A 141 -1.91 -4.07 -16.92
C ASP A 141 -0.70 -3.93 -15.98
N GLU A 142 -0.87 -3.08 -14.95
CA GLU A 142 0.23 -2.79 -14.05
C GLU A 142 0.47 -4.02 -13.15
N TYR A 143 1.70 -4.52 -13.15
CA TYR A 143 2.12 -5.62 -12.29
C TYR A 143 2.93 -5.10 -11.12
N THR A 144 2.67 -5.68 -9.96
CA THR A 144 3.45 -5.38 -8.76
C THR A 144 4.84 -6.00 -8.89
N ARG A 145 5.88 -5.18 -8.75
CA ARG A 145 7.28 -5.64 -8.67
C ARG A 145 7.73 -5.70 -7.22
N THR A 146 8.61 -6.65 -6.92
CA THR A 146 9.23 -6.75 -5.60
C THR A 146 10.74 -6.75 -5.69
N HIS A 147 11.38 -6.17 -4.68
CA HIS A 147 12.83 -6.23 -4.53
C HIS A 147 13.23 -6.56 -3.09
N LEU A 148 14.43 -7.13 -2.95
CA LEU A 148 14.99 -7.48 -1.64
C LEU A 148 15.73 -6.29 -1.01
N ARG A 149 16.94 -6.47 -0.47
CA ARG A 149 17.67 -5.35 0.18
C ARG A 149 18.15 -4.27 -0.81
N ASN A 150 18.44 -4.65 -2.06
CA ASN A 150 18.87 -3.77 -3.13
C ASN A 150 17.85 -3.78 -4.27
N GLU A 151 17.59 -2.63 -4.88
CA GLU A 151 16.68 -2.45 -6.02
C GLU A 151 17.05 -3.33 -7.23
N ASN A 152 18.32 -3.74 -7.35
CA ASN A 152 18.80 -4.61 -8.43
C ASN A 152 18.51 -6.12 -8.20
N GLN A 153 17.97 -6.51 -7.04
CA GLN A 153 17.57 -7.89 -6.76
C GLN A 153 16.05 -8.02 -6.91
N ILE A 154 15.63 -8.13 -8.16
CA ILE A 154 14.22 -8.21 -8.58
C ILE A 154 13.75 -9.67 -8.44
N GLY A 155 12.57 -9.86 -7.85
CA GLY A 155 11.87 -11.14 -7.74
C GLY A 155 10.47 -11.08 -8.34
#